data_AF-A0A9W7YS96-F1
#
_entry.id   AF-A0A9W7YS96-F1
#
_cell.length_a   1.000
_cell.length_b   1.000
_cell.length_c   1.000
_cell.angle_alpha   90.00
_cell.angle_beta   90.00
_cell.angle_gamma   90.00
#
_symmetry.space_group_name_H-M   'P 1'
#
loop_
_entity.id
_entity.type
_entity.pdbx_description
1 polymer ?
#
loop_
_entity_poly.entity_id
_entity_poly.type
_entity_poly.pdbx_seq_one_letter_code
_entity_poly.pdbx_strand_id
1 'polypeptide(L)'
;MHDSVLSIQRLMSDLESEFTGELKSKHVHFDSIKQQLRNTTIELARARDTIHKLHTKTSQLDEIKSRVEYLEDTLVRETDAVREAISDLPSESKARNDLQNMLDTLLAQPDCEPSDLPLVPSAVDEDNMSELEHDPVKLRAAVERLRLVNQVYARRDALLRERVLVLRKRADVSERERQYRQIIATCCEIPEEGIDIWIDKFVSAVESQDIQSTDDIQPNGHIQTNGDAHTGSSDYTSYTDPATNSLTARPPSLPI
;
A
#
# COMPACT_ATOMS: atom_id res chain seq x y z
N MET A 1 53.38 64.13 25.81
CA MET A 1 52.54 63.15 26.56
C MET A 1 51.12 63.06 26.03
N HIS A 2 50.49 64.14 25.54
CA HIS A 2 49.14 64.03 24.97
C HIS A 2 49.07 63.25 23.64
N ASP A 3 50.06 63.41 22.74
CA ASP A 3 50.04 62.70 21.45
C ASP A 3 50.14 61.18 21.58
N SER A 4 50.90 60.67 22.56
CA SER A 4 50.99 59.24 22.84
C SER A 4 49.66 58.66 23.36
N VAL A 5 48.94 59.42 24.19
CA VAL A 5 47.62 59.01 24.69
C VAL A 5 46.59 58.98 23.55
N LEU A 6 46.61 59.99 22.67
CA LEU A 6 45.75 60.02 21.48
C LEU A 6 46.04 58.88 20.51
N SER A 7 47.31 58.50 20.35
CA SER A 7 47.70 57.36 19.52
C SER A 7 47.19 56.03 20.08
N ILE A 8 47.29 55.81 21.39
CA ILE A 8 46.78 54.58 22.04
C ILE A 8 45.26 54.53 21.93
N GLN A 9 44.56 55.65 22.13
CA GLN A 9 43.11 55.72 22.01
C GLN A 9 42.64 55.38 20.58
N ARG A 10 43.36 55.84 19.55
CA ARG A 10 43.08 55.48 18.15
C ARG A 10 43.27 53.99 17.91
N LEU A 11 44.41 53.42 18.32
CA LEU A 11 44.67 51.99 18.19
C LEU A 11 43.61 51.14 18.90
N MET A 12 43.16 51.55 20.09
CA MET A 12 42.07 50.87 20.79
C MET A 12 40.75 50.94 20.01
N SER A 13 40.39 52.12 19.50
CA SER A 13 39.19 52.29 18.66
C SER A 13 39.25 51.47 17.38
N ASP A 14 40.43 51.37 16.75
CA ASP A 14 40.64 50.58 15.54
C ASP A 14 40.53 49.08 15.85
N LEU A 15 41.14 48.60 16.94
CA LEU A 15 41.02 47.22 17.40
C LEU A 15 39.58 46.85 17.78
N GLU A 16 38.85 47.75 18.44
CA GLU A 16 37.42 47.54 18.75
C GLU A 16 36.59 47.45 17.46
N SER A 17 36.89 48.28 16.47
CA SER A 17 36.23 48.23 15.16
C SER A 17 36.55 46.94 14.40
N GLU A 18 37.81 46.52 14.37
CA GLU A 18 38.24 45.27 13.73
C GLU A 18 37.62 44.05 14.43
N PHE A 19 37.66 44.01 15.77
CA PHE A 19 37.08 42.93 16.54
C PHE A 19 35.57 42.84 16.34
N THR A 20 34.85 43.96 16.37
CA THR A 20 33.40 43.96 16.11
C THR A 20 33.08 43.59 14.67
N GLY A 21 33.92 43.97 13.71
CA GLY A 21 33.82 43.55 12.31
C GLY A 21 34.02 42.05 12.13
N GLU A 22 35.08 41.49 12.72
CA GLU A 22 35.36 40.06 12.68
C GLU A 22 34.26 39.26 13.39
N LEU A 23 33.77 39.73 14.54
CA LEU A 23 32.68 39.08 15.27
C LEU A 23 31.40 39.01 14.42
N LYS A 24 31.04 40.09 13.71
CA LYS A 24 29.92 40.08 12.76
C LYS A 24 30.16 39.12 11.60
N SER A 25 31.37 39.12 11.02
CA SER A 25 31.71 38.21 9.92
C SER A 25 31.63 36.74 10.34
N LYS A 26 32.14 36.40 11.52
CA LYS A 26 32.05 35.05 12.08
C LYS A 26 30.62 34.66 12.40
N HIS A 27 29.81 35.60 12.89
CA HIS A 27 28.39 35.37 13.14
C HIS A 27 27.62 35.03 11.86
N VAL A 28 27.79 35.82 10.80
CA VAL A 28 27.18 35.55 9.48
C VAL A 28 27.65 34.20 8.92
N HIS A 29 28.94 33.88 9.06
CA HIS A 29 29.46 32.59 8.62
C HIS A 29 28.83 31.42 9.39
N PHE A 30 28.71 31.55 10.72
CA PHE A 30 28.07 30.54 11.55
C PHE A 30 26.59 30.34 11.21
N ASP A 31 25.86 31.42 10.95
CA ASP A 31 24.45 31.33 10.53
C ASP A 31 24.32 30.70 9.14
N SER A 32 25.26 30.98 8.23
CA SER A 32 25.33 30.31 6.93
C SER A 32 25.53 28.80 7.08
N ILE A 33 26.47 28.36 7.93
CA ILE A 33 26.70 26.93 8.20
C ILE A 33 25.47 26.28 8.83
N LYS A 34 24.83 26.94 9.80
CA LYS A 34 23.58 26.45 10.39
C LYS A 34 22.48 26.26 9.36
N GLN A 35 22.34 27.21 8.43
CA GLN A 35 21.36 27.10 7.36
C GLN A 35 21.70 25.96 6.39
N GLN A 36 22.98 25.80 6.03
CA GLN A 36 23.43 24.66 5.23
C GLN A 36 23.13 23.34 5.91
N LEU A 37 23.43 23.20 7.20
CA LEU A 37 23.15 21.99 7.98
C LEU A 37 21.66 21.65 8.00
N ARG A 38 20.78 22.65 8.16
CA ARG A 38 19.33 22.46 8.08
C ARG A 38 18.92 21.97 6.70
N ASN A 39 19.41 22.61 5.64
CA ASN A 39 19.10 22.21 4.27
C ASN A 39 19.55 20.78 3.97
N THR A 40 20.80 20.41 4.33
CA THR A 40 21.31 19.05 4.12
C THR A 40 20.55 18.02 4.95
N THR A 41 20.09 18.38 6.15
CA THR A 41 19.26 17.49 6.99
C THR A 41 17.90 17.22 6.36
N ILE A 42 17.27 18.26 5.79
CA ILE A 42 16.00 18.13 5.05
C ILE A 42 16.19 17.27 3.79
N GLU A 43 17.26 17.50 3.03
CA GLU A 43 17.58 16.70 1.85
C GLU A 43 17.83 15.23 2.20
N LEU A 44 18.56 14.96 3.29
CA LEU A 44 18.78 13.61 3.79
C LEU A 44 17.46 12.92 4.18
N ALA A 45 16.54 13.64 4.82
CA ALA A 45 15.22 13.12 5.15
C ALA A 45 14.43 12.75 3.88
N ARG A 46 14.41 13.64 2.88
CA ARG A 46 13.77 13.36 1.58
C ARG A 46 14.40 12.16 0.88
N ALA A 47 15.72 12.03 0.90
CA ALA A 47 16.42 10.89 0.32
C ALA A 47 16.00 9.58 1.01
N ARG A 48 15.92 9.56 2.35
CA ARG A 48 15.42 8.40 3.11
C ARG A 48 13.99 8.02 2.73
N ASP A 49 13.08 9.00 2.59
CA ASP A 49 11.71 8.75 2.16
C ASP A 49 11.65 8.14 0.75
N THR A 50 12.50 8.61 -0.18
CA THR A 50 12.57 8.04 -1.53
C THR A 50 13.08 6.60 -1.53
N ILE A 51 14.11 6.31 -0.71
CA ILE A 51 14.64 4.95 -0.55
C ILE A 51 13.55 4.03 0.01
N HIS A 52 12.80 4.46 1.03
CA HIS A 52 11.72 3.67 1.59
C HIS A 52 10.64 3.36 0.53
N LYS A 53 10.24 4.35 -0.28
CA LYS A 53 9.27 4.16 -1.37
C LYS A 53 9.76 3.15 -2.42
N LEU A 54 11.02 3.22 -2.80
CA LEU A 54 11.63 2.28 -3.75
C LEU A 54 11.74 0.87 -3.16
N HIS A 55 12.06 0.75 -1.88
CA HIS A 55 12.08 -0.53 -1.18
C HIS A 55 10.70 -1.19 -1.16
N THR A 56 9.64 -0.44 -0.85
CA THR A 56 8.26 -0.95 -0.91
C THR A 56 7.90 -1.43 -2.31
N LYS A 57 8.27 -0.70 -3.36
CA LYS A 57 8.03 -1.12 -4.75
C LYS A 57 8.80 -2.39 -5.12
N THR A 58 10.06 -2.50 -4.67
CA THR A 58 10.88 -3.68 -4.91
C THR A 58 10.26 -4.91 -4.26
N SER A 59 9.83 -4.80 -3.00
CA SER A 59 9.13 -5.87 -2.30
C SER A 59 7.82 -6.29 -2.98
N GLN A 60 7.06 -5.34 -3.55
CA GLN A 60 5.85 -5.65 -4.33
C GLN A 60 6.20 -6.40 -5.64
N LEU A 61 7.27 -6.00 -6.32
CA LEU A 61 7.73 -6.70 -7.53
C LEU A 61 8.21 -8.11 -7.21
N ASP A 62 8.89 -8.31 -6.08
CA ASP A 62 9.33 -9.63 -5.63
C ASP A 62 8.13 -10.54 -5.30
N GLU A 63 7.10 -10.01 -4.63
CA GLU A 63 5.85 -10.75 -4.39
C GLU A 63 5.18 -11.14 -5.71
N ILE A 64 5.03 -10.20 -6.65
CA ILE A 64 4.44 -10.49 -7.96
C ILE A 64 5.27 -11.53 -8.71
N LYS A 65 6.61 -11.41 -8.69
CA LYS A 65 7.50 -12.35 -9.35
C LYS A 65 7.34 -13.76 -8.78
N SER A 66 7.36 -13.91 -7.45
CA SER A 66 7.14 -15.21 -6.80
C SER A 66 5.76 -15.81 -7.14
N ARG A 67 4.74 -14.97 -7.28
CA ARG A 67 3.40 -15.39 -7.68
C ARG A 67 3.34 -15.84 -9.14
N VAL A 68 4.06 -15.16 -10.03
CA VAL A 68 4.20 -15.56 -11.43
C VAL A 68 4.91 -16.91 -11.51
N GLU A 69 6.05 -17.06 -10.84
CA GLU A 69 6.80 -18.34 -10.77
C GLU A 69 5.90 -19.48 -10.24
N TYR A 70 5.12 -19.22 -9.17
CA TYR A 70 4.17 -20.20 -8.64
C TYR A 70 3.08 -20.59 -9.66
N LEU A 71 2.54 -19.61 -10.39
CA LEU A 71 1.50 -19.87 -11.40
C LEU A 71 2.07 -20.61 -12.61
N GLU A 72 3.27 -20.27 -13.05
CA GLU A 72 4.00 -20.97 -14.11
C GLU A 72 4.25 -22.43 -13.72
N ASP A 73 4.79 -22.69 -12.53
CA ASP A 73 5.00 -24.04 -11.99
C ASP A 73 3.69 -24.82 -11.86
N THR A 74 2.59 -24.13 -11.52
CA THR A 74 1.27 -24.75 -11.43
C THR A 74 0.75 -25.11 -12.82
N LEU A 75 0.89 -24.22 -13.80
CA LEU A 75 0.47 -24.47 -15.19
C LEU A 75 1.27 -25.62 -15.83
N VAL A 76 2.57 -25.70 -15.57
CA VAL A 76 3.41 -26.82 -16.04
C VAL A 76 2.91 -28.13 -15.43
N ARG A 77 2.70 -28.18 -14.10
CA ARG A 77 2.19 -29.39 -13.42
C ARG A 77 0.82 -29.83 -13.95
N GLU A 78 -0.11 -28.90 -14.17
CA GLU A 78 -1.41 -29.21 -14.74
C GLU A 78 -1.30 -29.70 -16.19
N THR A 79 -0.42 -29.10 -17.00
CA THR A 79 -0.18 -29.51 -18.39
C THR A 79 0.41 -30.92 -18.44
N ASP A 80 1.34 -31.24 -17.55
CA ASP A 80 1.93 -32.58 -17.44
C ASP A 80 0.90 -33.60 -16.98
N ALA A 81 0.05 -33.27 -15.99
CA ALA A 81 -1.04 -34.12 -15.54
C ALA A 81 -2.05 -34.41 -16.66
N VAL A 82 -2.39 -33.41 -17.47
CA VAL A 82 -3.25 -33.61 -18.65
C VAL A 82 -2.57 -34.50 -19.68
N ARG A 83 -1.27 -34.31 -19.94
CA ARG A 83 -0.50 -35.16 -20.86
C ARG A 83 -0.44 -36.61 -20.40
N GLU A 84 -0.25 -36.84 -19.10
CA GLU A 84 -0.29 -38.16 -18.48
C GLU A 84 -1.67 -38.82 -18.65
N ALA A 85 -2.75 -38.09 -18.34
CA ALA A 85 -4.12 -38.57 -18.53
C ALA A 85 -4.45 -38.90 -20.00
N ILE A 86 -3.90 -38.14 -20.96
CA ILE A 86 -4.01 -38.46 -22.39
C ILE A 86 -3.20 -39.73 -22.74
N SER A 87 -2.03 -39.90 -22.13
CA SER A 87 -1.16 -41.05 -22.36
C SER A 87 -1.78 -42.37 -21.86
N ASP A 88 -2.59 -42.33 -20.81
CA ASP A 88 -3.30 -43.49 -20.26
C ASP A 88 -4.44 -44.01 -21.16
N LEU A 89 -4.90 -43.21 -22.13
CA LEU A 89 -5.90 -43.65 -23.11
C LEU A 89 -5.29 -44.66 -24.11
N PRO A 90 -6.09 -45.60 -24.65
CA PRO A 90 -5.61 -46.59 -25.63
C PRO A 90 -4.95 -45.91 -26.83
N SER A 91 -3.77 -46.38 -27.26
CA SER A 91 -2.98 -45.74 -28.33
C SER A 91 -3.69 -45.67 -29.69
N GLU A 92 -4.65 -46.57 -29.95
CA GLU A 92 -5.46 -46.62 -31.18
C GLU A 92 -6.73 -45.75 -31.09
N SER A 93 -6.96 -45.07 -29.97
CA SER A 93 -8.14 -44.24 -29.75
C SER A 93 -8.06 -42.95 -30.57
N LYS A 94 -9.06 -42.72 -31.45
CA LYS A 94 -9.23 -41.43 -32.12
C LYS A 94 -9.32 -40.25 -31.12
N ALA A 95 -9.94 -40.48 -29.96
CA ALA A 95 -10.07 -39.47 -28.92
C ALA A 95 -8.71 -39.07 -28.29
N ARG A 96 -7.75 -40.01 -28.20
CA ARG A 96 -6.38 -39.70 -27.74
C ARG A 96 -5.68 -38.74 -28.70
N ASN A 97 -5.74 -39.03 -29.99
CA ASN A 97 -5.12 -38.19 -31.02
C ASN A 97 -5.79 -36.82 -31.12
N ASP A 98 -7.13 -36.75 -31.02
CA ASP A 98 -7.88 -35.50 -31.07
C ASP A 98 -7.55 -34.60 -29.85
N LEU A 99 -7.46 -35.17 -28.64
CA LEU A 99 -7.07 -34.44 -27.42
C LEU A 99 -5.61 -34.00 -27.43
N GLN A 100 -4.70 -34.87 -27.90
CA GLN A 100 -3.28 -34.54 -28.04
C GLN A 100 -3.08 -33.37 -29.01
N ASN A 101 -3.73 -33.41 -30.18
CA ASN A 101 -3.69 -32.34 -31.16
C ASN A 101 -4.27 -31.03 -30.61
N MET A 102 -5.34 -31.10 -29.81
CA MET A 102 -5.93 -29.92 -29.16
C MET A 102 -5.00 -29.30 -28.13
N LEU A 103 -4.39 -30.13 -27.28
CA LEU A 103 -3.41 -29.69 -26.28
C LEU A 103 -2.20 -29.04 -26.94
N ASP A 104 -1.64 -29.71 -27.96
CA ASP A 104 -0.48 -29.19 -28.68
C ASP A 104 -0.82 -27.90 -29.45
N THR A 105 -2.05 -27.74 -29.95
CA THR A 105 -2.51 -26.47 -30.56
C THR A 105 -2.63 -25.33 -29.54
N LEU A 106 -3.11 -25.61 -28.33
CA LEU A 106 -3.23 -24.62 -27.25
C LEU A 106 -1.87 -24.20 -26.69
N LEU A 107 -0.91 -25.14 -26.60
CA LEU A 107 0.46 -24.87 -26.17
C LEU A 107 1.32 -24.22 -27.26
N ALA A 108 1.02 -24.50 -28.53
CA ALA A 108 1.71 -23.92 -29.68
C ALA A 108 1.13 -22.57 -30.12
N GLN A 109 0.06 -22.07 -29.49
CA GLN A 109 -0.28 -20.67 -29.64
C GLN A 109 0.89 -19.86 -29.08
N PRO A 110 1.70 -19.21 -29.95
CA PRO A 110 2.71 -18.29 -29.46
C PRO A 110 1.96 -17.22 -28.67
N ASP A 111 2.56 -16.79 -27.58
CA ASP A 111 2.13 -15.67 -26.74
C ASP A 111 1.23 -14.74 -27.55
N CYS A 112 -0.05 -14.70 -27.19
CA CYS A 112 -0.92 -13.65 -27.69
C CYS A 112 -0.21 -12.36 -27.29
N GLU A 113 0.47 -11.73 -28.25
CA GLU A 113 1.16 -10.47 -28.09
C GLU A 113 0.26 -9.56 -27.26
N PRO A 114 0.78 -8.80 -26.29
CA PRO A 114 -0.02 -7.97 -25.38
C PRO A 114 -0.78 -6.81 -26.07
N SER A 115 -0.98 -6.89 -27.39
CA SER A 115 -1.84 -6.04 -28.21
C SER A 115 -3.35 -6.30 -28.01
N ASP A 116 -3.73 -7.40 -27.35
CA ASP A 116 -5.15 -7.72 -27.05
C ASP A 116 -5.60 -7.31 -25.63
N LEU A 117 -4.83 -6.47 -24.95
CA LEU A 117 -5.47 -5.55 -24.00
C LEU A 117 -6.34 -4.61 -24.84
N PRO A 118 -7.62 -4.37 -24.48
CA PRO A 118 -8.48 -3.49 -25.26
C PRO A 118 -7.79 -2.13 -25.40
N LEU A 119 -7.26 -1.89 -26.60
CA LEU A 119 -6.64 -0.65 -27.01
C LEU A 119 -7.68 0.42 -26.71
N VAL A 120 -7.34 1.35 -25.83
CA VAL A 120 -8.09 2.59 -25.66
C VAL A 120 -8.32 3.13 -27.08
N PRO A 121 -9.56 3.38 -27.53
CA PRO A 121 -9.80 3.82 -28.89
C PRO A 121 -9.20 5.21 -29.05
N SER A 122 -7.95 5.27 -29.49
CA SER A 122 -7.27 6.46 -29.95
C SER A 122 -7.44 6.45 -31.45
N ALA A 123 -8.24 7.42 -31.94
CA ALA A 123 -8.52 7.68 -33.35
C ALA A 123 -9.00 6.46 -34.15
N VAL A 124 -10.32 6.27 -34.22
CA VAL A 124 -10.94 5.49 -35.29
C VAL A 124 -10.57 6.15 -36.62
N ASP A 125 -9.76 5.48 -37.44
CA ASP A 125 -9.55 5.82 -38.84
C ASP A 125 -10.92 5.91 -39.53
N GLU A 126 -11.28 7.09 -40.08
CA GLU A 126 -12.59 7.31 -40.69
C GLU A 126 -12.88 6.36 -41.86
N ASP A 127 -11.83 5.85 -42.52
CA ASP A 127 -11.94 4.87 -43.61
C ASP A 127 -12.56 3.54 -43.17
N ASN A 128 -12.44 3.16 -41.89
CA ASN A 128 -12.93 1.88 -41.37
C ASN A 128 -14.44 1.93 -41.00
N MET A 129 -15.01 3.12 -40.80
CA MET A 129 -16.43 3.31 -40.49
C MET A 129 -17.31 3.15 -41.72
N SER A 130 -16.85 3.61 -42.90
CA SER A 130 -17.59 3.47 -44.15
C SER A 130 -17.69 2.03 -44.64
N GLU A 131 -16.68 1.18 -44.40
CA GLU A 131 -16.74 -0.26 -44.74
C GLU A 131 -17.68 -1.03 -43.82
N LEU A 132 -17.83 -0.58 -42.56
CA LEU A 132 -18.69 -1.21 -41.57
C LEU A 132 -20.19 -0.95 -41.80
N GLU A 133 -20.56 0.18 -42.44
CA GLU A 133 -21.94 0.50 -42.80
C GLU A 133 -22.49 -0.35 -43.96
N HIS A 134 -21.62 -0.83 -44.86
CA HIS A 134 -22.03 -1.56 -46.06
C HIS A 134 -22.35 -3.04 -45.80
N ASP A 135 -21.86 -3.62 -44.69
CA ASP A 135 -22.10 -5.01 -44.32
C ASP A 135 -22.84 -5.12 -42.97
N PRO A 136 -24.15 -5.44 -42.97
CA PRO A 136 -24.94 -5.53 -41.75
C PRO A 136 -24.49 -6.66 -40.81
N VAL A 137 -23.73 -7.65 -41.30
CA VAL A 137 -23.19 -8.75 -40.47
C VAL A 137 -21.98 -8.27 -39.68
N LYS A 138 -21.05 -7.56 -40.34
CA LYS A 138 -19.89 -6.93 -39.66
C LYS A 138 -20.34 -5.91 -38.62
N LEU A 139 -21.36 -5.11 -38.92
CA LEU A 139 -21.91 -4.12 -37.98
C LEU A 139 -22.47 -4.79 -36.71
N ARG A 140 -23.23 -5.89 -36.86
CA ARG A 140 -23.76 -6.64 -35.70
C ARG A 140 -22.65 -7.19 -34.83
N ALA A 141 -21.64 -7.82 -35.43
CA ALA A 141 -20.47 -8.33 -34.70
C ALA A 141 -19.70 -7.21 -33.99
N ALA A 142 -19.54 -6.04 -34.62
CA ALA A 142 -18.91 -4.88 -34.00
C ALA A 142 -19.71 -4.32 -32.81
N VAL A 143 -21.04 -4.25 -32.93
CA VAL A 143 -21.93 -3.83 -31.84
C VAL A 143 -21.89 -4.81 -30.68
N GLU A 144 -21.84 -6.11 -30.94
CA GLU A 144 -21.70 -7.13 -29.89
C GLU A 144 -20.35 -7.03 -29.17
N ARG A 145 -19.25 -6.85 -29.91
CA ARG A 145 -17.93 -6.56 -29.32
C ARG A 145 -17.95 -5.31 -28.46
N LEU A 146 -18.55 -4.22 -28.96
CA LEU A 146 -18.64 -2.96 -28.23
C LEU A 146 -19.48 -3.09 -26.95
N ARG A 147 -20.57 -3.87 -26.98
CA ARG A 147 -21.38 -4.17 -25.77
C ARG A 147 -20.56 -4.91 -24.73
N LEU A 148 -19.79 -5.90 -25.15
CA LEU A 148 -18.95 -6.70 -24.24
C LEU A 148 -17.84 -5.83 -23.62
N VAL A 149 -17.18 -5.02 -24.44
CA VAL A 149 -16.18 -4.03 -23.99
C VAL A 149 -16.79 -3.04 -23.00
N ASN A 150 -17.98 -2.50 -23.31
CA ASN A 150 -18.68 -1.57 -22.42
C ASN A 150 -19.06 -2.24 -21.08
N GLN A 151 -19.52 -3.49 -21.11
CA GLN A 151 -19.81 -4.26 -19.89
C GLN A 151 -18.56 -4.46 -19.02
N VAL A 152 -17.41 -4.75 -19.64
CA VAL A 152 -16.12 -4.89 -18.93
C VAL A 152 -15.70 -3.54 -18.32
N TYR A 153 -15.81 -2.44 -19.07
CA TYR A 153 -15.52 -1.10 -18.54
C TYR A 153 -16.47 -0.72 -17.40
N ALA A 154 -17.76 -1.02 -17.50
CA ALA A 154 -18.73 -0.77 -16.44
C ALA A 154 -18.37 -1.52 -15.15
N ARG A 155 -17.95 -2.80 -15.26
CA ARG A 155 -17.50 -3.60 -14.11
C ARG A 155 -16.22 -3.02 -13.50
N ARG A 156 -15.25 -2.64 -14.33
CA ARG A 156 -13.99 -2.02 -13.87
C ARG A 156 -14.23 -0.68 -13.19
N ASP A 157 -15.10 0.14 -13.75
CA ASP A 157 -15.43 1.45 -13.19
C ASP A 157 -16.17 1.31 -11.84
N ALA A 158 -17.05 0.31 -11.70
CA ALA A 158 -17.66 0.00 -10.41
C ALA A 158 -16.61 -0.35 -9.33
N LEU A 159 -15.62 -1.19 -9.65
CA LEU A 159 -14.53 -1.53 -8.73
C LEU A 159 -13.64 -0.32 -8.40
N LEU A 160 -13.36 0.55 -9.38
CA LEU A 160 -12.60 1.77 -9.15
C LEU A 160 -13.35 2.73 -8.23
N ARG A 161 -14.65 2.93 -8.44
CA ARG A 161 -15.49 3.76 -7.56
C ARG A 161 -15.52 3.21 -6.14
N GLU A 162 -15.64 1.89 -5.96
CA GLU A 162 -15.58 1.27 -4.63
C GLU A 162 -14.24 1.54 -3.94
N ARG A 163 -13.12 1.38 -4.64
CA ARG A 163 -11.78 1.69 -4.09
C ARG A 163 -11.64 3.16 -3.73
N VAL A 164 -12.13 4.07 -4.59
CA VAL A 164 -12.13 5.52 -4.30
C VAL A 164 -12.96 5.82 -3.05
N LEU A 165 -14.10 5.16 -2.86
CA LEU A 165 -14.92 5.32 -1.66
C LEU A 165 -14.18 4.83 -0.41
N VAL A 166 -13.47 3.70 -0.47
CA VAL A 166 -12.65 3.21 0.66
C VAL A 166 -11.53 4.21 0.99
N LEU A 167 -10.86 4.75 -0.03
CA LEU A 167 -9.81 5.75 0.18
C LEU A 167 -10.36 7.06 0.76
N ARG A 168 -11.52 7.53 0.30
CA ARG A 168 -12.20 8.70 0.88
C ARG A 168 -12.56 8.46 2.33
N LYS A 169 -13.16 7.31 2.67
CA LYS A 169 -13.46 6.96 4.06
C LYS A 169 -12.20 6.96 4.94
N ARG A 170 -11.07 6.47 4.44
CA ARG A 170 -9.78 6.53 5.16
C ARG A 170 -9.28 7.96 5.31
N ALA A 171 -9.41 8.80 4.29
CA ALA A 171 -9.07 10.22 4.37
C ALA A 171 -9.94 10.96 5.39
N ASP A 172 -11.25 10.69 5.42
CA ASP A 172 -12.19 11.27 6.39
C ASP A 172 -11.88 10.83 7.84
N VAL A 173 -11.34 9.62 8.02
CA VAL A 173 -10.86 9.13 9.34
C VAL A 173 -9.58 9.86 9.74
N SER A 174 -8.62 9.99 8.82
CA SER A 174 -7.36 10.71 9.07
C SER A 174 -7.59 12.20 9.36
N GLU A 175 -8.54 12.83 8.69
CA GLU A 175 -8.90 14.23 8.95
C GLU A 175 -9.54 14.40 10.34
N ARG A 176 -10.46 13.50 10.72
CA ARG A 176 -11.04 13.50 12.07
C ARG A 176 -10.00 13.22 13.15
N GLU A 177 -9.08 12.29 12.91
CA GLU A 177 -7.97 12.02 13.82
C GLU A 177 -7.11 13.27 14.04
N ARG A 178 -6.80 14.01 12.97
CA ARG A 178 -6.09 15.29 13.06
C ARG A 178 -6.88 16.33 13.85
N GLN A 179 -8.19 16.43 13.66
CA GLN A 179 -9.05 17.33 14.45
C GLN A 179 -9.04 16.96 15.94
N TYR A 180 -9.12 15.67 16.28
CA TYR A 180 -9.05 15.22 17.67
C TYR A 180 -7.67 15.49 18.28
N ARG A 181 -6.59 15.24 17.54
CA ARG A 181 -5.22 15.62 17.96
C ARG A 181 -5.15 17.12 18.26
N GLN A 182 -5.68 17.96 17.37
CA GLN A 182 -5.69 19.40 17.56
C GLN A 182 -6.49 19.82 18.82
N ILE A 183 -7.67 19.24 19.04
CA ILE A 183 -8.48 19.50 20.23
C ILE A 183 -7.71 19.09 21.50
N ILE A 184 -7.13 17.90 21.53
CA ILE A 184 -6.33 17.41 22.66
C ILE A 184 -5.12 18.32 22.91
N ALA A 185 -4.42 18.74 21.84
CA ALA A 185 -3.29 19.68 21.95
C ALA A 185 -3.73 20.97 22.65
N THR A 186 -4.85 21.54 22.20
CA THR A 186 -5.36 22.81 22.74
C THR A 186 -5.88 22.69 24.17
N CYS A 187 -6.48 21.56 24.54
CA CYS A 187 -7.06 21.37 25.88
C CYS A 187 -6.03 20.95 26.92
N CYS A 188 -4.98 20.22 26.53
CA CYS A 188 -3.98 19.67 27.46
C CYS A 188 -2.66 20.46 27.46
N GLU A 189 -2.52 21.48 26.61
CA GLU A 189 -1.26 22.24 26.42
C GLU A 189 -0.06 21.34 26.05
N ILE A 190 -0.33 20.23 25.37
CA ILE A 190 0.68 19.29 24.87
C ILE A 190 0.91 19.58 23.38
N PRO A 191 2.17 19.61 22.90
CA PRO A 191 2.45 19.78 21.47
C PRO A 191 1.86 18.61 20.65
N GLU A 192 1.39 18.89 19.43
CA GLU A 192 0.72 17.90 18.57
C GLU A 192 1.59 16.66 18.31
N GLU A 193 2.92 16.81 18.26
CA GLU A 193 3.88 15.73 18.05
C GLU A 193 4.01 14.78 19.25
N GLY A 194 3.62 15.23 20.45
CA GLY A 194 3.72 14.46 21.69
C GLY A 194 2.46 13.71 22.08
N ILE A 195 1.36 13.89 21.35
CA ILE A 195 0.04 13.34 21.69
C ILE A 195 0.04 11.82 21.61
N ASP A 196 0.67 11.24 20.58
CA ASP A 196 0.72 9.77 20.41
C ASP A 196 1.41 9.10 21.58
N ILE A 197 2.55 9.66 22.02
CA ILE A 197 3.32 9.13 23.15
C ILE A 197 2.49 9.18 24.45
N TRP A 198 1.66 10.22 24.61
CA TRP A 198 0.77 10.35 25.76
C TRP A 198 -0.42 9.41 25.68
N ILE A 199 -1.04 9.26 24.52
CA ILE A 199 -2.13 8.29 24.29
C ILE A 199 -1.63 6.87 24.55
N ASP A 200 -0.46 6.48 24.02
CA ASP A 200 0.13 5.16 24.23
C ASP A 200 0.41 4.90 25.72
N LYS A 201 0.91 5.91 26.46
CA LYS A 201 1.10 5.80 27.91
C LYS A 201 -0.21 5.63 28.66
N PHE A 202 -1.26 6.36 28.28
CA PHE A 202 -2.58 6.22 28.90
C PHE A 202 -3.20 4.86 28.59
N VAL A 203 -3.17 4.41 27.34
CA VAL A 203 -3.66 3.10 26.93
C VAL A 203 -2.91 1.99 27.66
N SER A 204 -1.57 2.05 27.69
CA SER A 204 -0.74 1.09 28.42
C SER A 204 -1.02 1.08 29.93
N ALA A 205 -1.25 2.24 30.54
CA ALA A 205 -1.60 2.34 31.97
C ALA A 205 -3.00 1.76 32.26
N VAL A 206 -3.97 1.97 31.36
CA VAL A 206 -5.33 1.41 31.46
C VAL A 206 -5.30 -0.11 31.29
N GLU A 207 -4.63 -0.62 30.25
CA GLU A 207 -4.48 -2.06 30.02
C GLU A 207 -3.77 -2.76 31.20
N SER A 208 -2.80 -2.09 31.83
CA SER A 208 -2.11 -2.63 33.01
C SER A 208 -3.00 -2.71 34.25
N GLN A 209 -3.99 -1.82 34.41
CA GLN A 209 -4.95 -1.88 35.51
C GLN A 209 -5.99 -2.99 35.33
N ASP A 210 -6.40 -3.27 34.09
CA ASP A 210 -7.31 -4.38 33.79
C ASP A 210 -6.66 -5.75 34.05
N ILE A 211 -5.35 -5.87 33.84
CA ILE A 211 -4.59 -7.10 34.14
C ILE A 211 -4.39 -7.28 35.66
N GLN A 212 -4.09 -6.20 36.40
CA GLN A 212 -3.88 -6.28 37.85
C GLN A 212 -5.14 -6.56 38.67
N SER A 213 -6.33 -6.38 38.11
CA SER A 213 -7.60 -6.64 38.80
C SER A 213 -8.10 -8.08 38.64
N THR A 214 -7.40 -8.94 37.87
CA THR A 214 -7.79 -10.35 37.66
C THR A 214 -6.88 -11.39 38.33
N ASP A 215 -5.77 -10.98 38.96
CA ASP A 215 -4.79 -11.90 39.59
C ASP A 215 -4.99 -12.17 41.09
N ASP A 216 -6.09 -11.72 41.70
CA ASP A 216 -6.46 -12.02 43.09
C ASP A 216 -7.34 -13.29 43.27
N ILE A 217 -7.34 -14.22 42.30
CA ILE A 217 -7.89 -15.58 42.47
C ILE A 217 -6.76 -16.60 42.31
N GLN A 218 -6.21 -17.04 43.45
CA GLN A 218 -5.27 -18.16 43.55
C GLN A 218 -5.72 -19.41 42.77
N PRO A 219 -4.80 -20.11 42.10
CA PRO A 219 -4.87 -21.55 41.97
C PRO A 219 -3.74 -22.19 42.77
N ASN A 220 -4.08 -22.71 43.95
CA ASN A 220 -3.24 -23.65 44.67
C ASN A 220 -3.52 -25.05 44.07
N GLY A 221 -2.58 -25.61 43.31
CA GLY A 221 -2.80 -26.83 42.54
C GLY A 221 -1.51 -27.50 42.07
N HIS A 222 -0.87 -28.17 43.02
CA HIS A 222 0.17 -29.19 42.90
C HIS A 222 0.19 -29.98 41.56
N ILE A 223 1.35 -30.07 40.89
CA ILE A 223 1.61 -31.11 39.89
C ILE A 223 2.95 -31.79 40.19
N GLN A 224 2.87 -33.09 40.50
CA GLN A 224 3.97 -34.02 40.42
C GLN A 224 3.48 -35.29 39.70
N THR A 225 4.35 -35.78 38.82
CA THR A 225 4.48 -37.15 38.27
C THR A 225 3.77 -37.55 36.96
N ASN A 226 4.65 -37.92 36.01
CA ASN A 226 4.69 -39.12 35.16
C ASN A 226 3.79 -39.27 33.91
N GLY A 227 4.47 -39.33 32.75
CA GLY A 227 4.45 -40.39 31.74
C GLY A 227 3.12 -41.00 31.28
N ASP A 228 2.81 -40.86 29.98
CA ASP A 228 2.91 -41.96 29.01
C ASP A 228 2.43 -41.54 27.61
N ALA A 229 2.99 -42.20 26.60
CA ALA A 229 2.70 -42.04 25.19
C ALA A 229 1.41 -42.79 24.77
N HIS A 230 0.59 -42.20 23.89
CA HIS A 230 0.05 -42.85 22.67
C HIS A 230 -0.89 -41.94 21.85
N THR A 231 -0.53 -41.78 20.57
CA THR A 231 -1.33 -41.78 19.31
C THR A 231 -2.84 -41.51 19.29
N GLY A 232 -3.26 -40.61 18.36
CA GLY A 232 -4.60 -40.51 17.75
C GLY A 232 -4.93 -39.06 17.35
N SER A 233 -4.76 -38.62 16.10
CA SER A 233 -5.76 -38.63 15.01
C SER A 233 -7.15 -38.12 15.41
N SER A 234 -7.54 -36.91 14.98
CA SER A 234 -8.85 -36.56 14.40
C SER A 234 -9.00 -35.03 14.20
N ASP A 235 -9.19 -34.66 12.94
CA ASP A 235 -10.21 -33.79 12.34
C ASP A 235 -10.63 -32.43 12.95
N TYR A 236 -10.65 -31.45 12.03
CA TYR A 236 -11.66 -30.43 11.78
C TYR A 236 -12.37 -29.75 12.99
N THR A 237 -12.07 -28.47 13.19
CA THR A 237 -13.04 -27.42 13.58
C THR A 237 -12.63 -26.10 12.91
N SER A 238 -13.31 -25.65 11.85
CA SER A 238 -14.45 -24.74 11.86
C SER A 238 -14.23 -23.48 12.72
N TYR A 239 -13.84 -22.36 12.10
CA TYR A 239 -14.11 -21.03 12.65
C TYR A 239 -15.14 -20.32 11.79
N THR A 240 -16.13 -19.84 12.52
CA THR A 240 -17.43 -19.31 12.15
C THR A 240 -17.37 -17.84 11.73
N ASP A 241 -18.22 -17.50 10.76
CA ASP A 241 -18.74 -16.15 10.50
C ASP A 241 -19.23 -15.46 11.78
N PRO A 242 -19.08 -14.12 11.88
CA PRO A 242 -20.06 -13.28 12.53
C PRO A 242 -20.89 -12.54 11.46
N ALA A 243 -22.13 -12.99 11.36
CA ALA A 243 -23.19 -12.38 10.59
C ALA A 243 -23.46 -10.92 10.98
N THR A 244 -23.71 -10.13 9.94
CA THR A 244 -24.75 -9.08 9.84
C THR A 244 -25.38 -8.58 11.14
N ASN A 245 -25.14 -7.31 11.47
CA ASN A 245 -26.10 -6.51 12.23
C ASN A 245 -26.54 -5.31 11.40
N SER A 246 -27.76 -5.44 10.88
CA SER A 246 -28.57 -4.37 10.31
C SER A 246 -29.01 -3.42 11.42
N LEU A 247 -28.57 -2.16 11.36
CA LEU A 247 -29.28 -1.06 12.03
C LEU A 247 -29.75 -0.04 10.97
N THR A 248 -31.05 -0.08 10.76
CA THR A 248 -31.90 0.92 10.11
C THR A 248 -31.83 2.24 10.87
N ALA A 249 -31.20 3.26 10.29
CA ALA A 249 -31.27 4.64 10.78
C ALA A 249 -32.13 5.50 9.84
N ARG A 250 -33.20 6.04 10.43
CA ARG A 250 -34.25 6.91 9.88
C ARG A 250 -33.70 8.32 9.60
N PRO A 251 -34.09 8.99 8.49
CA PRO A 251 -33.64 10.37 8.22
C PRO A 251 -34.43 11.41 9.04
N PRO A 252 -33.79 12.50 9.49
CA PRO A 252 -34.47 13.59 10.19
C PRO A 252 -35.21 14.52 9.21
N SER A 253 -36.43 14.87 9.61
CA SER A 253 -37.30 15.87 9.00
C SER A 253 -36.73 17.28 9.10
N LEU A 254 -36.77 18.03 8.00
CA LEU A 254 -36.52 19.48 7.92
C LEU A 254 -37.66 20.27 8.60
N PRO A 255 -37.35 21.38 9.30
CA PRO A 255 -38.35 22.37 9.68
C PRO A 255 -38.61 23.40 8.55
N ILE A 256 -39.85 23.88 8.55
CA ILE A 256 -40.47 24.92 7.70
C ILE A 256 -39.78 26.27 7.88
#